data_AF-A0A351VEU4-F1
#
_entry.id   AF-A0A351VEU4-F1
#
_cell.length_a   1.000
_cell.length_b   1.000
_cell.length_c   1.000
_cell.angle_alpha   90.00
_cell.angle_beta   90.00
_cell.angle_gamma   90.00
#
_symmetry.space_group_name_H-M   'P 1'
#
loop_
_entity.id
_entity.type
_entity.pdbx_description
1 polymer ?
#
loop_
_entity_poly.entity_id
_entity_poly.type
_entity_poly.pdbx_seq_one_letter_code
_entity_poly.pdbx_strand_id
1 'polypeptide(L)'
;MTPYIKEQLEIFISNLVQAAKAMMLYSPEHRVTTGHAASALGSLNLILAAEDTLKIIRIGGELFVSGIPLEKNPHVERLNQQMSEYGIGHISLMRGAGSADILLLMRIVAGKEASKLKSTPHLIFGAVELDDTRSEPEEVSQPIPSYSAIPGELMARVANDFESCTSREHFDLQAVMALVAGFITSFRGEANPLLALVPLREMDEYTFTHSLDVCILNIAQGMSLGFEGQLLHDIGIAAMLHDVGKQFVPPEVLNKPGELTDDEWLEMRRHTVHGAHYLLNTPGMPRIAVMSAFEHHMKYDMTGYP
;
A
#
# COMPACT_ATOMS: atom_id res chain seq x y z
N MET A 1 -10.11 -9.85 -13.15
CA MET A 1 -11.09 -10.82 -12.63
C MET A 1 -11.87 -11.44 -13.79
N THR A 2 -11.90 -12.77 -13.91
CA THR A 2 -12.69 -13.47 -14.94
C THR A 2 -14.19 -13.52 -14.56
N PRO A 3 -15.11 -13.76 -15.52
CA PRO A 3 -16.54 -13.88 -15.20
C PRO A 3 -16.86 -14.95 -14.13
N TYR A 4 -16.13 -16.07 -14.17
CA TYR A 4 -16.27 -17.15 -13.19
C TYR A 4 -15.85 -16.71 -11.78
N ILE A 5 -14.73 -15.98 -11.64
CA ILE A 5 -14.28 -15.48 -10.34
C ILE A 5 -15.21 -14.41 -9.79
N LYS A 6 -15.79 -13.58 -10.66
CA LYS A 6 -16.85 -12.63 -10.28
C LYS A 6 -18.07 -13.35 -9.70
N GLU A 7 -18.53 -14.42 -10.34
CA GLU A 7 -19.63 -15.25 -9.83
C GLU A 7 -19.29 -15.87 -8.47
N GLN A 8 -18.09 -16.43 -8.31
CA GLN A 8 -17.66 -16.98 -7.01
C GLN A 8 -17.58 -15.92 -5.92
N LEU A 9 -17.19 -14.69 -6.25
CA LEU A 9 -17.16 -13.56 -5.32
C LEU A 9 -18.56 -13.18 -4.83
N GLU A 10 -19.55 -13.15 -5.72
CA GLU A 10 -20.95 -12.90 -5.37
C GLU A 10 -21.51 -14.01 -4.45
N ILE A 11 -21.22 -15.28 -4.77
CA ILE A 11 -21.61 -16.43 -3.94
C ILE A 11 -20.93 -16.36 -2.57
N PHE A 12 -19.65 -15.98 -2.52
CA PHE A 12 -18.89 -15.80 -1.28
C PHE A 12 -19.52 -14.75 -0.37
N ILE A 13 -19.71 -13.52 -0.86
CA ILE A 13 -20.27 -12.41 -0.08
C ILE A 13 -21.71 -12.74 0.37
N SER A 14 -22.52 -13.30 -0.52
CA SER A 14 -23.90 -13.67 -0.20
C SER A 14 -23.96 -14.70 0.92
N ASN A 15 -23.19 -15.79 0.83
CA ASN A 15 -23.17 -16.82 1.87
C ASN A 15 -22.54 -16.33 3.17
N LEU A 16 -21.51 -15.48 3.12
CA LEU A 16 -20.92 -14.88 4.31
C LEU A 16 -21.96 -14.07 5.09
N VAL A 17 -22.73 -13.21 4.39
CA VAL A 17 -23.78 -12.39 5.00
C VAL A 17 -24.93 -13.25 5.53
N GLN A 18 -25.31 -14.31 4.81
CA GLN A 18 -26.34 -15.24 5.27
C GLN A 18 -25.90 -16.02 6.51
N ALA A 19 -24.64 -16.47 6.55
CA ALA A 19 -24.05 -17.14 7.70
C ALA A 19 -23.99 -16.21 8.92
N ALA A 20 -23.60 -14.94 8.72
CA ALA A 20 -23.59 -13.92 9.76
C ALA A 20 -25.00 -13.67 10.33
N LYS A 21 -26.01 -13.52 9.46
CA LYS A 21 -27.42 -13.38 9.88
C LYS A 21 -27.91 -14.61 10.67
N ALA A 22 -27.60 -15.81 10.20
CA ALA A 22 -27.95 -17.04 10.90
C ALA A 22 -27.30 -17.12 12.29
N MET A 23 -26.05 -16.67 12.45
CA MET A 23 -25.34 -16.61 13.74
C MET A 23 -25.92 -15.55 14.71
N MET A 24 -26.74 -14.61 14.23
CA MET A 24 -27.47 -13.70 15.11
C MET A 24 -28.70 -14.37 15.73
N LEU A 25 -29.28 -15.38 15.07
CA LEU A 25 -30.51 -16.05 15.47
C LEU A 25 -30.27 -17.44 16.11
N TYR A 26 -29.17 -18.10 15.73
CA TYR A 26 -28.82 -19.45 16.13
C TYR A 26 -27.38 -19.51 16.66
N SER A 27 -27.00 -20.59 17.33
CA SER A 27 -25.61 -20.78 17.76
C SER A 27 -24.66 -20.89 16.55
N PRO A 28 -23.35 -20.57 16.69
CA PRO A 28 -22.37 -20.72 15.61
C PRO A 28 -22.29 -22.13 15.02
N GLU A 29 -22.60 -23.16 15.81
CA GLU A 29 -22.56 -24.58 15.45
C GLU A 29 -23.84 -25.05 14.76
N HIS A 30 -24.88 -24.21 14.69
CA HIS A 30 -26.16 -24.56 14.08
C HIS A 30 -25.98 -24.89 12.60
N ARG A 31 -26.71 -25.92 12.11
CA ARG A 31 -26.58 -26.45 10.74
C ARG A 31 -26.72 -25.40 9.65
N VAL A 32 -27.61 -24.42 9.85
CA VAL A 32 -27.83 -23.32 8.88
C VAL A 32 -26.62 -22.39 8.83
N THR A 33 -26.07 -22.02 9.99
CA THR A 33 -24.88 -21.17 10.11
C THR A 33 -23.67 -21.85 9.48
N THR A 34 -23.43 -23.11 9.83
CA THR A 34 -22.30 -23.89 9.31
C THR A 34 -22.43 -24.22 7.82
N GLY A 35 -23.64 -24.43 7.32
CA GLY A 35 -23.90 -24.67 5.89
C GLY A 35 -23.55 -23.47 5.00
N HIS A 36 -23.97 -22.26 5.40
CA HIS A 36 -23.59 -21.04 4.68
C HIS A 36 -22.11 -20.70 4.85
N ALA A 37 -21.53 -20.89 6.05
CA ALA A 37 -20.10 -20.67 6.28
C ALA A 37 -19.24 -21.60 5.40
N ALA A 38 -19.62 -22.88 5.26
CA ALA A 38 -18.93 -23.84 4.40
C ALA A 38 -19.04 -23.46 2.92
N SER A 39 -20.20 -22.97 2.47
CA SER A 39 -20.41 -22.51 1.10
C SER A 39 -19.60 -21.26 0.78
N ALA A 40 -19.50 -20.33 1.74
CA ALA A 40 -18.61 -19.17 1.64
C ALA A 40 -17.14 -19.62 1.53
N LEU A 41 -16.69 -20.52 2.41
CA LEU A 41 -15.31 -21.04 2.37
C LEU A 41 -14.98 -21.74 1.04
N GLY A 42 -15.92 -22.55 0.51
CA GLY A 42 -15.74 -23.21 -0.78
C GLY A 42 -15.54 -22.22 -1.93
N SER A 43 -16.36 -21.18 -1.98
CA SER A 43 -16.27 -20.12 -2.99
C SER A 43 -14.98 -19.31 -2.83
N LEU A 44 -14.61 -18.98 -1.59
CA LEU A 44 -13.34 -18.32 -1.28
C LEU A 44 -12.14 -19.15 -1.77
N ASN A 45 -12.14 -20.46 -1.53
CA ASN A 45 -11.05 -21.33 -1.98
C ASN A 45 -10.92 -21.36 -3.52
N LEU A 46 -12.04 -21.30 -4.25
CA LEU A 46 -12.02 -21.21 -5.71
C LEU A 46 -11.45 -19.87 -6.19
N ILE A 47 -11.78 -18.77 -5.51
CA ILE A 47 -11.18 -17.46 -5.75
C ILE A 47 -9.67 -17.51 -5.49
N LEU A 48 -9.27 -18.04 -4.32
CA LEU A 48 -7.87 -18.10 -3.87
C LEU A 48 -7.00 -19.10 -4.65
N ALA A 49 -7.62 -20.02 -5.37
CA ALA A 49 -6.94 -20.90 -6.31
C ALA A 49 -6.55 -20.16 -7.61
N ALA A 50 -7.33 -19.15 -8.00
CA ALA A 50 -7.07 -18.35 -9.20
C ALA A 50 -6.32 -17.04 -8.92
N GLU A 51 -6.63 -16.38 -7.81
CA GLU A 51 -6.03 -15.12 -7.35
C GLU A 51 -5.44 -15.37 -5.96
N ASP A 52 -4.12 -15.31 -5.75
CA ASP A 52 -3.49 -15.70 -4.46
C ASP A 52 -4.01 -14.93 -3.24
N THR A 53 -4.71 -13.81 -3.46
CA THR A 53 -5.37 -13.00 -2.44
C THR A 53 -6.70 -12.45 -2.96
N LEU A 54 -7.74 -12.50 -2.13
CA LEU A 54 -8.98 -11.77 -2.34
C LEU A 54 -8.96 -10.51 -1.46
N LYS A 55 -9.08 -9.34 -2.07
CA LYS A 55 -9.01 -8.07 -1.36
C LYS A 55 -10.21 -7.19 -1.66
N ILE A 56 -10.93 -6.83 -0.59
CA ILE A 56 -12.12 -5.98 -0.62
C ILE A 56 -11.75 -4.65 0.04
N ILE A 57 -11.82 -3.55 -0.71
CA ILE A 57 -11.42 -2.21 -0.26
C ILE A 57 -12.65 -1.31 -0.29
N ARG A 58 -12.84 -0.50 0.75
CA ARG A 58 -13.87 0.54 0.82
C ARG A 58 -13.25 1.90 0.46
N ILE A 59 -13.74 2.53 -0.61
CA ILE A 59 -13.29 3.86 -1.06
C ILE A 59 -14.53 4.70 -1.35
N GLY A 60 -14.62 5.91 -0.78
CA GLY A 60 -15.75 6.83 -1.03
C GLY A 60 -17.13 6.25 -0.70
N GLY A 61 -17.19 5.28 0.23
CA GLY A 61 -18.42 4.58 0.60
C GLY A 61 -18.84 3.43 -0.33
N GLU A 62 -18.01 3.07 -1.31
CA GLU A 62 -18.26 1.91 -2.19
C GLU A 62 -17.19 0.83 -1.99
N LEU A 63 -17.55 -0.43 -2.28
CA LEU A 63 -16.64 -1.57 -2.18
C LEU A 63 -16.03 -1.91 -3.53
N PHE A 64 -14.72 -2.18 -3.54
CA PHE A 64 -13.93 -2.52 -4.71
C PHE A 64 -13.21 -3.85 -4.50
N VAL A 65 -13.12 -4.65 -5.57
CA VAL A 65 -12.25 -5.83 -5.64
C VAL A 65 -11.44 -5.74 -6.92
N SER A 66 -10.12 -5.84 -6.79
CA SER A 66 -9.19 -5.74 -7.94
C SER A 66 -9.40 -4.47 -8.79
N GLY A 67 -9.72 -3.35 -8.14
CA GLY A 67 -9.99 -2.06 -8.78
C GLY A 67 -11.36 -1.91 -9.43
N ILE A 68 -12.21 -2.95 -9.36
CA ILE A 68 -13.56 -2.95 -9.94
C ILE A 68 -14.59 -2.74 -8.83
N PRO A 69 -15.52 -1.76 -8.95
CA PRO A 69 -16.59 -1.58 -7.98
C PRO A 69 -17.54 -2.77 -7.97
N LEU A 70 -17.95 -3.19 -6.77
CA LEU A 70 -18.93 -4.26 -6.60
C LEU A 70 -20.35 -3.76 -6.88
N GLU A 71 -21.15 -4.58 -7.56
CA GLU A 71 -22.55 -4.27 -7.83
C GLU A 71 -23.35 -4.19 -6.51
N LYS A 72 -24.10 -3.10 -6.35
CA LYS A 72 -24.90 -2.86 -5.15
C LYS A 72 -26.02 -3.89 -5.03
N ASN A 73 -26.00 -4.64 -3.95
CA ASN A 73 -27.05 -5.57 -3.57
C ASN A 73 -27.14 -5.66 -2.04
N PRO A 74 -28.21 -6.23 -1.45
CA PRO A 74 -28.40 -6.25 0.00
C PRO A 74 -27.27 -6.94 0.79
N HIS A 75 -26.50 -7.85 0.17
CA HIS A 75 -25.37 -8.52 0.82
C HIS A 75 -24.12 -7.62 0.81
N VAL A 76 -23.79 -7.04 -0.33
CA VAL A 76 -22.67 -6.09 -0.49
C VAL A 76 -22.89 -4.86 0.39
N GLU A 77 -24.10 -4.30 0.41
CA GLU A 77 -24.47 -3.16 1.26
C GLU A 77 -24.33 -3.51 2.76
N ARG A 78 -24.75 -4.71 3.17
CA ARG A 78 -24.59 -5.14 4.56
C ARG A 78 -23.12 -5.27 4.95
N LEU A 79 -22.28 -5.83 4.09
CA LEU A 79 -20.83 -5.91 4.32
C LEU A 79 -20.22 -4.50 4.40
N ASN A 80 -20.58 -3.62 3.46
CA ASN A 80 -20.10 -2.23 3.40
C ASN A 80 -20.48 -1.44 4.66
N GLN A 81 -21.73 -1.56 5.11
CA GLN A 81 -22.21 -0.95 6.34
C GLN A 81 -21.37 -1.39 7.54
N GLN A 82 -21.13 -2.69 7.70
CA GLN A 82 -20.37 -3.21 8.84
C GLN A 82 -18.89 -2.83 8.76
N MET A 83 -18.29 -2.83 7.57
CA MET A 83 -16.95 -2.31 7.35
C MET A 83 -16.86 -0.83 7.77
N SER A 84 -17.86 -0.01 7.41
CA SER A 84 -17.94 1.39 7.80
C SER A 84 -18.12 1.58 9.31
N GLU A 85 -19.04 0.85 9.94
CA GLU A 85 -19.32 0.93 11.39
C GLU A 85 -18.10 0.58 12.24
N TYR A 86 -17.22 -0.28 11.73
CA TYR A 86 -16.01 -0.73 12.42
C TYR A 86 -14.72 -0.07 11.94
N GLY A 87 -14.80 0.96 11.09
CA GLY A 87 -13.60 1.64 10.57
C GLY A 87 -12.70 0.75 9.72
N ILE A 88 -13.23 -0.34 9.16
CA ILE A 88 -12.50 -1.26 8.30
C ILE A 88 -12.49 -0.69 6.89
N GLY A 89 -11.34 -0.19 6.46
CA GLY A 89 -11.14 0.30 5.10
C GLY A 89 -10.80 -0.81 4.11
N HIS A 90 -10.20 -1.92 4.54
CA HIS A 90 -10.01 -3.08 3.69
C HIS A 90 -10.03 -4.41 4.45
N ILE A 91 -10.39 -5.47 3.72
CA ILE A 91 -10.34 -6.87 4.13
C ILE A 91 -9.51 -7.63 3.09
N SER A 92 -8.42 -8.27 3.52
CA SER A 92 -7.57 -9.11 2.67
C SER A 92 -7.61 -10.56 3.17
N LEU A 93 -7.99 -11.48 2.28
CA LEU A 93 -7.99 -12.92 2.51
C LEU A 93 -6.91 -13.56 1.66
N MET A 94 -6.02 -14.33 2.27
CA MET A 94 -4.90 -15.00 1.59
C MET A 94 -5.15 -16.51 1.46
N ARG A 95 -4.48 -17.14 0.50
CA ARG A 95 -4.49 -18.60 0.36
C ARG A 95 -4.16 -19.28 1.71
N GLY A 96 -4.98 -20.26 2.08
CA GLY A 96 -4.91 -20.93 3.39
C GLY A 96 -5.97 -20.47 4.38
N ALA A 97 -6.75 -19.42 4.04
CA ALA A 97 -7.91 -19.01 4.84
C ALA A 97 -8.86 -20.19 5.09
N GLY A 98 -9.22 -20.39 6.36
CA GLY A 98 -10.01 -21.53 6.82
C GLY A 98 -11.31 -21.12 7.49
N SER A 99 -11.99 -22.09 8.12
CA SER A 99 -13.26 -21.84 8.82
C SER A 99 -13.16 -20.83 9.96
N ALA A 100 -11.98 -20.70 10.59
CA ALA A 100 -11.73 -19.71 11.64
C ALA A 100 -11.76 -18.27 11.10
N ASP A 101 -11.20 -18.04 9.91
CA ASP A 101 -11.18 -16.74 9.24
C ASP A 101 -12.60 -16.35 8.78
N ILE A 102 -13.35 -17.31 8.25
CA ILE A 102 -14.76 -17.12 7.89
C ILE A 102 -15.60 -16.78 9.13
N LEU A 103 -15.38 -17.45 10.25
CA LEU A 103 -16.07 -17.13 11.50
C LEU A 103 -15.77 -15.69 11.98
N LEU A 104 -14.52 -15.23 11.82
CA LEU A 104 -14.12 -13.87 12.17
C LEU A 104 -14.85 -12.84 11.29
N LEU A 105 -14.88 -13.07 9.97
CA LEU A 105 -15.65 -12.26 9.03
C LEU A 105 -17.14 -12.26 9.34
N MET A 106 -17.71 -13.42 9.69
CA MET A 106 -19.12 -13.52 10.04
C MET A 106 -19.44 -12.69 11.30
N ARG A 107 -18.54 -12.65 12.29
CA ARG A 107 -18.72 -11.81 13.49
C ARG A 107 -18.74 -10.33 13.15
N ILE A 108 -17.85 -9.90 12.25
CA ILE A 108 -17.84 -8.52 11.71
C ILE A 108 -19.17 -8.21 11.03
N VAL A 109 -19.60 -9.06 10.10
CA VAL A 109 -20.85 -8.83 9.34
C VAL A 109 -22.11 -8.92 10.23
N ALA A 110 -22.04 -9.68 11.32
CA ALA A 110 -23.09 -9.81 12.32
C ALA A 110 -23.13 -8.66 13.34
N GLY A 111 -22.18 -7.73 13.31
CA GLY A 111 -22.11 -6.64 14.29
C GLY A 111 -21.67 -7.08 15.69
N LYS A 112 -20.90 -8.18 15.80
CA LYS A 112 -20.43 -8.73 17.08
C LYS A 112 -18.92 -8.49 17.25
N GLU A 113 -18.56 -7.65 18.23
CA GLU A 113 -17.20 -7.41 18.78
C GLU A 113 -16.07 -7.14 17.77
N ALA A 114 -15.94 -5.89 17.31
CA ALA A 114 -14.75 -5.47 16.53
C ALA A 114 -13.56 -5.03 17.38
N SER A 115 -13.77 -4.64 18.64
CA SER A 115 -12.75 -4.03 19.51
C SER A 115 -11.59 -4.96 19.94
N LYS A 116 -11.58 -6.22 19.47
CA LYS A 116 -10.49 -7.20 19.68
C LYS A 116 -10.17 -8.03 18.43
N LEU A 117 -10.49 -7.55 17.23
CA LEU A 117 -10.14 -8.25 16.00
C LEU A 117 -8.63 -8.21 15.80
N LYS A 118 -7.97 -9.36 16.03
CA LYS A 118 -6.58 -9.55 15.62
C LYS A 118 -6.60 -10.18 14.24
N SER A 119 -5.88 -9.57 13.30
CA SER A 119 -5.57 -10.19 12.01
C SER A 119 -4.99 -11.59 12.24
N THR A 120 -5.32 -12.51 11.35
CA THR A 120 -4.72 -13.84 11.29
C THR A 120 -3.70 -13.86 10.16
N PRO A 121 -2.85 -14.90 10.06
CA PRO A 121 -1.95 -15.07 8.91
C PRO A 121 -2.65 -15.13 7.55
N HIS A 122 -3.97 -15.33 7.51
CA HIS A 122 -4.74 -15.49 6.27
C HIS A 122 -5.90 -14.50 6.13
N LEU A 123 -6.10 -13.62 7.12
CA LEU A 123 -7.16 -12.62 7.14
C LEU A 123 -6.66 -11.34 7.82
N ILE A 124 -6.52 -10.27 7.04
CA ILE A 124 -6.00 -8.98 7.47
C ILE A 124 -7.10 -7.92 7.33
N PHE A 125 -7.22 -7.07 8.35
CA PHE A 125 -8.04 -5.87 8.35
C PHE A 125 -7.15 -4.64 8.45
N GLY A 126 -7.53 -3.56 7.77
CA GLY A 126 -6.87 -2.26 7.93
C GLY A 126 -7.82 -1.10 7.74
N ALA A 127 -7.49 0.04 8.33
CA ALA A 127 -8.19 1.30 8.09
C ALA A 127 -7.71 1.93 6.78
N VAL A 128 -8.64 2.48 6.02
CA VAL A 128 -8.37 3.36 4.86
C VAL A 128 -9.06 4.65 5.24
N GLU A 129 -8.35 5.53 5.94
CA GLU A 129 -8.88 6.85 6.30
C GLU A 129 -8.74 7.78 5.10
N LEU A 130 -9.90 8.12 4.53
CA LEU A 130 -10.13 9.33 3.75
C LEU A 130 -11.38 9.96 4.39
N ASP A 131 -11.22 10.86 5.37
CA ASP A 131 -11.92 12.15 5.34
C ASP A 131 -11.54 13.11 6.49
N ASP A 132 -11.64 14.39 6.14
CA ASP A 132 -11.47 15.60 6.95
C ASP A 132 -12.40 15.63 8.18
N THR A 133 -11.84 15.55 9.39
CA THR A 133 -12.28 16.26 10.62
C THR A 133 -11.58 15.65 11.84
N ARG A 134 -10.41 16.19 12.20
CA ARG A 134 -9.68 15.73 13.38
C ARG A 134 -10.37 16.23 14.66
N SER A 135 -10.87 15.28 15.44
CA SER A 135 -10.87 15.37 16.91
C SER A 135 -9.57 14.72 17.38
N GLU A 136 -8.81 15.37 18.26
CA GLU A 136 -7.48 14.91 18.70
C GLU A 136 -7.52 13.52 19.34
N PRO A 137 -6.57 12.61 19.05
CA PRO A 137 -6.45 11.34 19.76
C PRO A 137 -5.61 11.48 21.03
N GLU A 138 -6.14 10.96 22.13
CA GLU A 138 -5.46 10.78 23.42
C GLU A 138 -4.24 9.85 23.32
N GLU A 139 -3.19 10.21 24.08
CA GLU A 139 -1.94 9.47 24.25
C GLU A 139 -2.15 8.04 24.76
N VAL A 140 -1.51 7.06 24.10
CA VAL A 140 -1.03 5.86 24.78
C VAL A 140 0.39 5.57 24.29
N SER A 141 1.35 5.93 25.15
CA SER A 141 2.76 5.56 25.06
C SER A 141 3.01 4.20 25.72
N GLN A 142 3.65 3.27 24.99
CA GLN A 142 4.74 2.43 25.52
C GLN A 142 5.80 2.23 24.42
N PRO A 143 7.11 2.25 24.75
CA PRO A 143 8.18 2.26 23.75
C PRO A 143 8.67 0.87 23.31
N ILE A 144 9.17 0.83 22.05
CA ILE A 144 10.19 -0.05 21.39
C ILE A 144 9.65 -0.74 20.10
N PRO A 145 10.39 -0.77 18.94
CA PRO A 145 11.64 -0.11 18.57
C PRO A 145 11.46 0.99 17.49
N SER A 146 12.35 1.98 17.52
CA SER A 146 12.37 3.20 16.69
C SER A 146 13.29 3.04 15.48
N TYR A 147 13.10 3.89 14.45
CA TYR A 147 14.02 4.22 13.34
C TYR A 147 15.54 4.14 13.65
N SER A 148 15.97 4.29 14.90
CA SER A 148 17.37 4.12 15.37
C SER A 148 18.03 2.78 15.03
N ALA A 149 17.28 1.78 14.55
CA ALA A 149 17.81 0.51 14.07
C ALA A 149 18.32 0.54 12.61
N ILE A 150 17.99 1.56 11.81
CA ILE A 150 18.58 1.72 10.48
C ILE A 150 19.98 2.29 10.67
N PRO A 151 21.05 1.58 10.26
CA PRO A 151 22.41 2.06 10.47
C PRO A 151 22.61 3.42 9.78
N GLY A 152 23.06 4.44 10.51
CA GLY A 152 23.39 5.75 9.91
C GLY A 152 24.42 5.63 8.78
N GLU A 153 25.29 4.62 8.83
CA GLU A 153 26.21 4.26 7.75
C GLU A 153 25.50 3.82 6.46
N LEU A 154 24.38 3.09 6.56
CA LEU A 154 23.57 2.70 5.38
C LEU A 154 22.90 3.93 4.77
N MET A 155 22.39 4.84 5.59
CA MET A 155 21.82 6.11 5.13
C MET A 155 22.86 6.97 4.42
N ALA A 156 24.05 7.13 5.02
CA ALA A 156 25.15 7.87 4.42
C ALA A 156 25.64 7.23 3.11
N ARG A 157 25.66 5.89 3.02
CA ARG A 157 25.99 5.18 1.78
C ARG A 157 24.98 5.48 0.67
N VAL A 158 23.68 5.34 0.95
CA VAL A 158 22.65 5.58 -0.08
C VAL A 158 22.55 7.06 -0.45
N ALA A 159 22.78 7.98 0.49
CA ALA A 159 22.90 9.40 0.18
C ALA A 159 24.08 9.68 -0.78
N ASN A 160 25.27 9.16 -0.47
CA ASN A 160 26.43 9.24 -1.36
C ASN A 160 26.15 8.59 -2.73
N ASP A 161 25.45 7.46 -2.78
CA ASP A 161 25.06 6.81 -4.04
C ASP A 161 24.11 7.70 -4.85
N PHE A 162 23.16 8.37 -4.21
CA PHE A 162 22.27 9.34 -4.83
C PHE A 162 23.02 10.51 -5.47
N GLU A 163 24.03 11.05 -4.78
CA GLU A 163 24.86 12.15 -5.29
C GLU A 163 25.82 11.68 -6.39
N SER A 164 26.37 10.46 -6.25
CA SER A 164 27.39 9.90 -7.15
C SER A 164 26.84 9.19 -8.39
N CYS A 165 25.53 9.05 -8.56
CA CYS A 165 24.97 8.49 -9.81
C CYS A 165 25.47 9.23 -11.08
N THR A 166 25.81 10.52 -10.94
CA THR A 166 26.35 11.39 -12.00
C THR A 166 27.76 11.01 -12.48
N SER A 167 28.56 10.33 -11.65
CA SER A 167 29.99 10.05 -11.94
C SER A 167 30.21 8.87 -12.89
N ARG A 168 29.14 8.19 -13.34
CA ARG A 168 29.17 6.87 -14.03
C ARG A 168 29.76 5.74 -13.17
N GLU A 169 29.86 5.92 -11.86
CA GLU A 169 30.16 4.84 -10.94
C GLU A 169 28.92 3.93 -10.74
N HIS A 170 29.15 2.74 -10.19
CA HIS A 170 28.11 1.72 -10.01
C HIS A 170 27.08 2.19 -8.98
N PHE A 171 25.82 2.38 -9.41
CA PHE A 171 24.71 2.56 -8.49
C PHE A 171 24.39 1.25 -7.76
N ASP A 172 24.48 1.27 -6.43
CA ASP A 172 24.24 0.10 -5.59
C ASP A 172 22.74 -0.10 -5.34
N LEU A 173 22.07 -0.76 -6.29
CA LEU A 173 20.67 -1.15 -6.15
C LEU A 173 20.44 -2.01 -4.88
N GLN A 174 21.42 -2.81 -4.45
CA GLN A 174 21.25 -3.65 -3.25
C GLN A 174 21.19 -2.79 -1.98
N ALA A 175 21.95 -1.70 -1.90
CA ALA A 175 21.87 -0.75 -0.79
C ALA A 175 20.48 -0.08 -0.73
N VAL A 176 19.94 0.34 -1.86
CA VAL A 176 18.57 0.92 -1.94
C VAL A 176 17.52 -0.11 -1.52
N MET A 177 17.59 -1.34 -2.02
CA MET A 177 16.68 -2.42 -1.65
C MET A 177 16.74 -2.72 -0.13
N ALA A 178 17.94 -2.74 0.45
CA ALA A 178 18.13 -2.96 1.88
C ALA A 178 17.55 -1.83 2.73
N LEU A 179 17.69 -0.58 2.29
CA LEU A 179 17.15 0.60 2.96
C LEU A 179 15.61 0.59 2.93
N VAL A 180 15.01 0.34 1.77
CA VAL A 180 13.55 0.18 1.62
C VAL A 180 13.02 -0.96 2.47
N ALA A 181 13.72 -2.10 2.51
CA ALA A 181 13.37 -3.22 3.38
C ALA A 181 13.44 -2.85 4.87
N GLY A 182 14.44 -2.05 5.26
CA GLY A 182 14.57 -1.49 6.60
C GLY A 182 13.35 -0.63 6.96
N PHE A 183 12.94 0.28 6.08
CA PHE A 183 11.72 1.07 6.28
C PHE A 183 10.50 0.19 6.45
N ILE A 184 10.21 -0.71 5.51
CA ILE A 184 9.03 -1.58 5.60
C ILE A 184 9.00 -2.36 6.92
N THR A 185 10.17 -2.81 7.38
CA THR A 185 10.31 -3.51 8.67
C THR A 185 9.99 -2.59 9.85
N SER A 186 10.52 -1.36 9.86
CA SER A 186 10.22 -0.35 10.87
C SER A 186 8.73 0.02 10.87
N PHE A 187 8.14 0.26 9.69
CA PHE A 187 6.72 0.57 9.51
C PHE A 187 5.79 -0.51 10.09
N ARG A 188 6.14 -1.78 9.90
CA ARG A 188 5.38 -2.91 10.47
C ARG A 188 5.51 -3.03 11.99
N GLY A 189 6.56 -2.43 12.57
CA GLY A 189 6.79 -2.39 14.01
C GLY A 189 6.21 -1.16 14.72
N GLU A 190 5.83 -0.10 13.98
CA GLU A 190 5.35 1.16 14.54
C GLU A 190 3.82 1.25 14.60
N ALA A 191 3.28 1.74 15.73
CA ALA A 191 1.84 1.97 15.90
C ALA A 191 1.31 3.14 15.06
N ASN A 192 2.18 4.07 14.66
CA ASN A 192 1.87 5.15 13.74
C ASN A 192 2.99 5.27 12.69
N PRO A 193 2.75 4.79 11.46
CA PRO A 193 3.65 4.90 10.30
C PRO A 193 4.31 6.28 10.14
N LEU A 194 3.56 7.36 10.41
CA LEU A 194 4.03 8.73 10.15
C LEU A 194 5.09 9.20 11.15
N LEU A 195 5.29 8.50 12.27
CA LEU A 195 6.34 8.83 13.24
C LEU A 195 7.75 8.53 12.68
N ALA A 196 7.88 7.63 11.71
CA ALA A 196 9.12 7.38 11.00
C ALA A 196 9.64 8.59 10.20
N LEU A 197 8.80 9.59 9.92
CA LEU A 197 9.18 10.84 9.23
C LEU A 197 9.83 11.89 10.14
N VAL A 198 9.67 11.77 11.47
CA VAL A 198 10.15 12.78 12.43
C VAL A 198 11.69 12.93 12.44
N PRO A 199 12.49 11.85 12.41
CA PRO A 199 13.95 11.95 12.41
C PRO A 199 14.54 12.48 11.08
N LEU A 200 13.81 12.35 9.97
CA LEU A 200 14.33 12.71 8.64
C LEU A 200 14.50 14.22 8.43
N ARG A 201 13.74 15.02 9.17
CA ARG A 201 13.85 16.48 9.15
C ARG A 201 15.21 17.00 9.64
N GLU A 202 16.03 16.16 10.27
CA GLU A 202 17.35 16.53 10.76
C GLU A 202 18.48 16.29 9.73
N MET A 203 18.18 15.70 8.56
CA MET A 203 19.15 15.46 7.48
C MET A 203 19.09 16.55 6.41
N ASP A 204 20.19 17.29 6.25
CA ASP A 204 20.27 18.61 5.58
C ASP A 204 20.46 18.56 4.04
N GLU A 205 20.16 17.43 3.39
CA GLU A 205 20.26 17.28 1.92
C GLU A 205 18.89 17.25 1.24
N TYR A 206 18.50 18.35 0.62
CA TYR A 206 17.15 18.58 0.10
C TYR A 206 16.63 17.47 -0.84
N THR A 207 17.45 16.99 -1.78
CA THR A 207 17.01 16.02 -2.80
C THR A 207 16.95 14.58 -2.26
N PHE A 208 17.91 14.17 -1.44
CA PHE A 208 17.91 12.85 -0.81
C PHE A 208 16.79 12.76 0.23
N THR A 209 16.66 13.75 1.12
CA THR A 209 15.59 13.83 2.11
C THR A 209 14.22 13.83 1.43
N HIS A 210 14.04 14.55 0.31
CA HIS A 210 12.81 14.50 -0.48
C HIS A 210 12.49 13.10 -1.00
N SER A 211 13.46 12.43 -1.61
CA SER A 211 13.29 11.08 -2.15
C SER A 211 12.96 10.07 -1.05
N LEU A 212 13.52 10.28 0.14
CA LEU A 212 13.27 9.47 1.33
C LEU A 212 11.86 9.67 1.90
N ASP A 213 11.42 10.93 2.02
CA ASP A 213 10.07 11.28 2.47
C ASP A 213 9.02 10.69 1.54
N VAL A 214 9.21 10.84 0.22
CA VAL A 214 8.31 10.27 -0.80
C VAL A 214 8.30 8.75 -0.72
N CYS A 215 9.47 8.10 -0.55
CA CYS A 215 9.58 6.65 -0.35
C CYS A 215 8.75 6.18 0.84
N ILE A 216 8.93 6.81 1.99
CA ILE A 216 8.21 6.49 3.22
C ILE A 216 6.70 6.68 3.06
N LEU A 217 6.27 7.81 2.51
CA LEU A 217 4.85 8.08 2.30
C LEU A 217 4.20 7.05 1.38
N ASN A 218 4.91 6.63 0.32
CA ASN A 218 4.43 5.61 -0.61
C ASN A 218 4.42 4.21 0.01
N ILE A 219 5.37 3.87 0.88
CA ILE A 219 5.34 2.61 1.63
C ILE A 219 4.14 2.61 2.58
N ALA A 220 3.94 3.68 3.35
CA ALA A 220 2.82 3.81 4.27
C ALA A 220 1.47 3.75 3.53
N GLN A 221 1.34 4.47 2.41
CA GLN A 221 0.16 4.43 1.56
C GLN A 221 -0.04 3.06 0.92
N GLY A 222 1.03 2.41 0.45
CA GLY A 222 0.96 1.08 -0.12
C GLY A 222 0.47 0.07 0.91
N MET A 223 0.96 0.14 2.15
CA MET A 223 0.50 -0.69 3.27
C MET A 223 -0.96 -0.39 3.65
N SER A 224 -1.38 0.87 3.70
CA SER A 224 -2.77 1.22 4.01
C SER A 224 -3.74 0.73 2.93
N LEU A 225 -3.30 0.79 1.67
CA LEU A 225 -3.98 0.17 0.56
C LEU A 225 -3.92 -1.35 0.61
N GLY A 226 -3.06 -1.97 1.43
CA GLY A 226 -2.89 -3.41 1.67
C GLY A 226 -1.91 -4.11 0.73
N PHE A 227 -0.97 -3.39 0.12
CA PHE A 227 0.14 -3.98 -0.65
C PHE A 227 1.19 -4.55 0.30
N GLU A 228 1.74 -5.71 -0.06
CA GLU A 228 2.69 -6.45 0.75
C GLU A 228 3.74 -7.16 -0.12
N GLY A 229 4.73 -7.77 0.53
CA GLY A 229 5.75 -8.58 -0.13
C GLY A 229 6.53 -7.79 -1.18
N GLN A 230 6.94 -8.47 -2.25
CA GLN A 230 7.79 -7.87 -3.29
C GLN A 230 7.20 -6.59 -3.90
N LEU A 231 5.88 -6.52 -4.08
CA LEU A 231 5.23 -5.34 -4.65
C LEU A 231 5.42 -4.10 -3.77
N LEU A 232 5.30 -4.24 -2.44
CA LEU A 232 5.52 -3.13 -1.52
C LEU A 232 6.99 -2.67 -1.52
N HIS A 233 7.94 -3.61 -1.62
CA HIS A 233 9.35 -3.29 -1.81
C HIS A 233 9.57 -2.53 -3.12
N ASP A 234 9.00 -3.01 -4.22
CA ASP A 234 9.14 -2.39 -5.54
C ASP A 234 8.52 -0.98 -5.58
N ILE A 235 7.40 -0.76 -4.87
CA ILE A 235 6.80 0.58 -4.69
C ILE A 235 7.74 1.49 -3.92
N GLY A 236 8.34 1.03 -2.82
CA GLY A 236 9.30 1.82 -2.06
C GLY A 236 10.53 2.20 -2.90
N ILE A 237 11.07 1.25 -3.67
CA ILE A 237 12.20 1.50 -4.59
C ILE A 237 11.78 2.52 -5.68
N ALA A 238 10.59 2.35 -6.25
CA ALA A 238 10.08 3.25 -7.29
C ALA A 238 9.85 4.68 -6.78
N ALA A 239 9.36 4.82 -5.55
CA ALA A 239 9.16 6.11 -4.90
C ALA A 239 10.48 6.76 -4.53
N MET A 240 11.46 5.98 -4.06
CA MET A 240 12.80 6.51 -3.78
C MET A 240 13.47 7.02 -5.05
N LEU A 241 13.40 6.27 -6.16
CA LEU A 241 14.14 6.57 -7.39
C LEU A 241 13.37 7.41 -8.42
N HIS A 242 12.18 7.92 -8.10
CA HIS A 242 11.34 8.63 -9.06
C HIS A 242 12.05 9.82 -9.72
N ASP A 243 12.82 10.56 -8.92
CA ASP A 243 13.51 11.78 -9.31
C ASP A 243 14.99 11.58 -9.67
N VAL A 244 15.45 10.32 -9.76
CA VAL A 244 16.87 9.99 -10.00
C VAL A 244 17.42 10.67 -11.25
N GLY A 245 16.57 10.99 -12.23
CA GLY A 245 16.98 11.66 -13.45
C GLY A 245 17.39 13.12 -13.30
N LYS A 246 17.08 13.78 -12.17
CA LYS A 246 17.50 15.17 -11.90
C LYS A 246 19.02 15.32 -11.88
N GLN A 247 19.72 14.24 -11.61
CA GLN A 247 21.18 14.14 -11.70
C GLN A 247 21.73 14.51 -13.10
N PHE A 248 20.91 14.35 -14.16
CA PHE A 248 21.30 14.65 -15.53
C PHE A 248 20.91 16.07 -15.96
N VAL A 249 20.21 16.82 -15.10
CA VAL A 249 19.86 18.22 -15.34
C VAL A 249 21.07 19.10 -15.01
N PRO A 250 21.43 20.08 -15.86
CA PRO A 250 22.56 20.97 -15.59
C PRO A 250 22.42 21.66 -14.23
N PRO A 251 23.47 21.75 -13.40
CA PRO A 251 23.40 22.34 -12.06
C PRO A 251 22.88 23.78 -12.04
N GLU A 252 23.18 24.56 -13.08
CA GLU A 252 22.70 25.92 -13.27
C GLU A 252 21.19 26.02 -13.50
N VAL A 253 20.57 24.96 -14.03
CA VAL A 253 19.11 24.83 -14.19
C VAL A 253 18.50 24.24 -12.93
N LEU A 254 19.10 23.18 -12.38
CA LEU A 254 18.59 22.48 -11.20
C LEU A 254 18.56 23.37 -9.95
N ASN A 255 19.60 24.17 -9.75
CA ASN A 255 19.78 25.00 -8.55
C ASN A 255 19.52 26.49 -8.80
N LYS A 256 18.84 26.84 -9.90
CA LYS A 256 18.62 28.24 -10.27
C LYS A 256 17.81 28.96 -9.19
N PRO A 257 18.31 30.08 -8.61
CA PRO A 257 17.51 30.89 -7.70
C PRO A 257 16.52 31.73 -8.51
N GLY A 258 15.26 31.30 -8.57
CA GLY A 258 14.17 32.02 -9.26
C GLY A 258 13.43 31.16 -10.27
N GLU A 259 12.60 31.79 -11.10
CA GLU A 259 11.84 31.09 -12.14
C GLU A 259 12.76 30.59 -13.27
N LEU A 260 12.45 29.39 -13.77
CA LEU A 260 13.08 28.82 -14.95
C LEU A 260 12.52 29.49 -16.20
N THR A 261 13.37 29.73 -17.20
CA THR A 261 12.92 30.11 -18.54
C THR A 261 12.25 28.92 -19.23
N ASP A 262 11.54 29.16 -20.34
CA ASP A 262 10.89 28.07 -21.09
C ASP A 262 11.87 26.98 -21.54
N ASP A 263 13.08 27.37 -21.95
CA ASP A 263 14.14 26.44 -22.37
C ASP A 263 14.72 25.66 -21.18
N GLU A 264 14.94 26.32 -20.05
CA GLU A 264 15.39 25.68 -18.81
C GLU A 264 14.33 24.74 -18.25
N TRP A 265 13.04 25.11 -18.38
CA TRP A 265 11.92 24.26 -18.02
C TRP A 265 11.84 23.02 -18.91
N LEU A 266 12.08 23.17 -20.21
CA LEU A 266 12.14 22.04 -21.14
C LEU A 266 13.27 21.07 -20.76
N GLU A 267 14.43 21.60 -20.37
CA GLU A 267 15.55 20.79 -19.91
C GLU A 267 15.24 20.10 -18.57
N MET A 268 14.66 20.83 -17.61
CA MET A 268 14.20 20.26 -16.34
C MET A 268 13.25 19.08 -16.55
N ARG A 269 12.25 19.20 -17.44
CA ARG A 269 11.27 18.13 -17.71
C ARG A 269 11.90 16.82 -18.21
N ARG A 270 13.07 16.89 -18.84
CA ARG A 270 13.76 15.70 -19.38
C ARG A 270 14.28 14.76 -18.30
N HIS A 271 14.32 15.18 -17.04
CA HIS A 271 14.73 14.31 -15.94
C HIS A 271 13.89 13.03 -15.87
N THR A 272 12.59 13.10 -16.20
CA THR A 272 11.70 11.92 -16.27
C THR A 272 12.22 10.87 -17.26
N VAL A 273 12.52 11.30 -18.49
CA VAL A 273 13.03 10.46 -19.57
C VAL A 273 14.44 9.95 -19.27
N HIS A 274 15.31 10.81 -18.78
CA HIS A 274 16.69 10.44 -18.45
C HIS A 274 16.75 9.47 -17.26
N GLY A 275 15.95 9.69 -16.23
CA GLY A 275 15.82 8.80 -15.08
C GLY A 275 15.31 7.43 -15.51
N ALA A 276 14.22 7.37 -16.28
CA ALA A 276 13.71 6.11 -16.81
C ALA A 276 14.73 5.36 -17.67
N HIS A 277 15.43 6.06 -18.57
CA HIS A 277 16.48 5.45 -19.39
C HIS A 277 17.64 4.92 -18.55
N TYR A 278 18.06 5.67 -17.53
CA TYR A 278 19.10 5.24 -16.60
C TYR A 278 18.69 3.96 -15.86
N LEU A 279 17.52 3.96 -15.22
CA LEU A 279 16.99 2.83 -14.46
C LEU A 279 16.75 1.59 -15.33
N LEU A 280 16.32 1.77 -16.58
CA LEU A 280 16.13 0.67 -17.54
C LEU A 280 17.44 -0.07 -17.84
N ASN A 281 18.57 0.63 -17.79
CA ASN A 281 19.90 0.06 -18.02
C ASN A 281 20.55 -0.50 -16.74
N THR A 282 19.87 -0.44 -15.59
CA THR A 282 20.35 -0.99 -14.32
C THR A 282 19.85 -2.43 -14.12
N PRO A 283 20.75 -3.43 -14.10
CA PRO A 283 20.36 -4.83 -13.91
C PRO A 283 19.61 -5.06 -12.59
N GLY A 284 18.50 -5.81 -12.66
CA GLY A 284 17.69 -6.13 -11.48
C GLY A 284 16.72 -5.03 -11.03
N MET A 285 16.66 -3.90 -11.75
CA MET A 285 15.73 -2.81 -11.44
C MET A 285 14.26 -3.26 -11.61
N PRO A 286 13.39 -3.01 -10.61
CA PRO A 286 11.96 -3.25 -10.76
C PRO A 286 11.34 -2.43 -11.89
N ARG A 287 10.46 -3.04 -12.70
CA ARG A 287 9.82 -2.34 -13.83
C ARG A 287 9.01 -1.13 -13.39
N ILE A 288 8.38 -1.19 -12.21
CA ILE A 288 7.61 -0.07 -11.65
C ILE A 288 8.48 1.13 -11.29
N ALA A 289 9.76 0.93 -10.94
CA ALA A 289 10.69 2.05 -10.72
C ALA A 289 11.00 2.78 -12.03
N VAL A 290 11.21 2.05 -13.12
CA VAL A 290 11.40 2.64 -14.46
C VAL A 290 10.15 3.41 -14.90
N MET A 291 8.97 2.82 -14.71
CA MET A 291 7.70 3.48 -15.04
C MET A 291 7.47 4.72 -14.16
N SER A 292 7.66 4.63 -12.85
CA SER A 292 7.48 5.76 -11.93
C SER A 292 8.40 6.93 -12.28
N ALA A 293 9.68 6.67 -12.57
CA ALA A 293 10.59 7.71 -13.02
C ALA A 293 10.13 8.40 -14.31
N PHE A 294 9.54 7.65 -15.24
CA PHE A 294 8.98 8.21 -16.46
C PHE A 294 7.67 8.98 -16.23
N GLU A 295 6.76 8.45 -15.41
CA GLU A 295 5.35 8.84 -15.40
C GLU A 295 4.94 9.76 -14.23
N HIS A 296 5.79 9.99 -13.22
CA HIS A 296 5.38 10.63 -11.97
C HIS A 296 4.89 12.09 -12.10
N HIS A 297 5.20 12.77 -13.22
CA HIS A 297 4.66 14.09 -13.54
C HIS A 297 3.45 14.05 -14.49
N MET A 298 3.03 12.88 -14.97
CA MET A 298 1.80 12.75 -15.74
C MET A 298 0.58 12.92 -14.83
N LYS A 299 -0.36 13.71 -15.32
CA LYS A 299 -1.63 13.95 -14.64
C LYS A 299 -2.69 13.02 -15.22
N TYR A 300 -3.73 12.73 -14.43
CA TYR A 300 -4.85 11.90 -14.86
C TYR A 300 -5.57 12.43 -16.12
N ASP A 301 -5.57 13.75 -16.31
CA ASP A 301 -6.12 14.43 -17.49
C ASP A 301 -5.15 14.51 -18.68
N MET A 302 -3.99 13.85 -18.59
CA MET A 302 -2.91 13.84 -19.58
C MET A 302 -2.26 15.22 -19.83
N THR A 303 -2.49 16.22 -18.97
CA THR A 303 -1.85 17.56 -19.09
C THR A 303 -0.48 17.66 -18.41
N GLY A 304 -0.01 16.55 -17.85
CA GLY A 304 1.30 16.44 -17.19
C GLY A 304 2.45 16.28 -18.18
N TYR A 305 3.55 15.70 -17.70
CA TYR A 305 4.69 15.35 -18.54
C TYR A 305 5.42 14.08 -18.07
N PRO A 306 6.27 13.44 -18.90
CA PRO A 306 6.68 13.80 -20.26
C PRO A 306 5.50 14.05 -21.20
#